data_AF-A0A2P6R330-F1
#
_entry.id   AF-A0A2P6R330-F1
#
_cell.length_a   1.000
_cell.length_b   1.000
_cell.length_c   1.000
_cell.angle_alpha   90.00
_cell.angle_beta   90.00
_cell.angle_gamma   90.00
#
_symmetry.space_group_name_H-M   'P 1'
#
loop_
_entity.id
_entity.type
_entity.pdbx_description
1 polymer ?
#
loop_
_entity_poly.entity_id
_entity_poly.type
_entity_poly.pdbx_seq_one_letter_code
_entity_poly.pdbx_strand_id
1 'polypeptide(L)' 'MGKFNLNSLIINNLQSSFGLRSVGIECNEDAHGNSQFSQVYLCIDPSGYSLTDCPVLPDAKCSNSVVFPSF' A
#
# COMPACT_ATOMS: atom_id res chain seq x y z
N MET A 1 1.46 -18.93 3.55
CA MET A 1 1.14 -17.69 2.78
C MET A 1 2.43 -17.10 2.25
N GLY A 2 2.39 -16.51 1.04
CA GLY A 2 3.55 -15.85 0.46
C GLY A 2 3.88 -14.54 1.18
N LYS A 3 5.17 -14.28 1.41
CA LYS A 3 5.68 -13.00 1.90
C LYS A 3 6.20 -12.21 0.70
N PHE A 4 5.84 -10.94 0.62
CA PHE A 4 6.18 -10.05 -0.48
C PHE A 4 6.94 -8.84 0.03
N ASN A 5 7.90 -8.35 -0.77
CA ASN A 5 8.61 -7.12 -0.43
C ASN A 5 7.71 -5.91 -0.72
N LEU A 6 7.54 -5.05 0.28
CA LEU A 6 6.63 -3.91 0.21
C LEU A 6 7.06 -2.88 -0.85
N ASN A 7 8.31 -2.43 -0.79
CA ASN A 7 8.82 -1.36 -1.65
C ASN A 7 9.08 -1.87 -3.07
N SER A 8 9.77 -3.00 -3.21
CA SER A 8 10.23 -3.47 -4.53
C SER A 8 9.12 -4.09 -5.37
N LEU A 9 8.01 -4.53 -4.76
CA LEU A 9 6.94 -5.22 -5.47
C LEU A 9 5.61 -4.48 -5.36
N ILE A 10 5.11 -4.20 -4.16
CA ILE A 10 3.74 -3.70 -4.01
C ILE A 10 3.65 -2.23 -4.42
N ILE A 11 4.46 -1.37 -3.81
CA ILE A 11 4.39 0.08 -4.04
C ILE A 11 4.77 0.42 -5.49
N ASN A 12 5.90 -0.10 -5.98
CA ASN A 12 6.37 0.18 -7.34
C ASN A 12 5.39 -0.26 -8.43
N ASN A 13 4.75 -1.43 -8.29
CA ASN A 13 3.77 -1.89 -9.27
C ASN A 13 2.51 -1.02 -9.25
N LEU A 14 1.99 -0.68 -8.06
CA LEU A 14 0.80 0.19 -7.96
C LEU A 14 1.08 1.59 -8.55
N GLN A 15 2.23 2.19 -8.21
CA GLN A 15 2.68 3.45 -8.79
C GLN A 15 2.72 3.39 -10.33
N SER A 16 3.33 2.34 -10.89
CA SER A 16 3.45 2.17 -12.33
C SER A 16 2.11 1.92 -13.02
N SER A 17 1.22 1.12 -12.41
CA SER A 17 -0.10 0.80 -12.96
C SER A 17 -1.04 2.01 -12.98
N PHE A 18 -0.98 2.87 -11.96
CA PHE A 18 -1.81 4.07 -11.89
C PHE A 18 -1.15 5.33 -12.45
N GLY A 19 0.13 5.26 -12.82
CA GLY A 19 0.89 6.43 -13.28
C GLY A 19 1.09 7.48 -12.19
N LEU A 20 1.17 7.04 -10.92
CA LEU A 20 1.30 7.90 -9.74
C LEU A 20 2.70 7.76 -9.13
N ARG A 21 3.20 8.81 -8.49
CA ARG A 21 4.46 8.81 -7.73
C ARG A 21 4.27 8.42 -6.28
N SER A 22 3.04 8.44 -5.77
CA SER A 22 2.75 8.15 -4.36
C SER A 22 1.57 7.20 -4.22
N VAL A 23 1.72 6.20 -3.37
CA VAL A 23 0.66 5.29 -2.93
C VAL A 23 0.91 5.02 -1.45
N GLY A 24 -0.12 5.12 -0.62
CA GLY A 24 -0.04 4.78 0.80
C GLY A 24 -0.41 3.31 1.00
N ILE A 25 0.37 2.59 1.79
CA ILE A 25 0.04 1.21 2.20
C ILE A 25 -0.04 1.17 3.71
N GLU A 26 -1.10 0.56 4.23
CA GLU A 26 -1.21 0.25 5.65
C GLU A 26 -1.19 -1.26 5.87
N CYS A 27 -0.47 -1.64 6.92
CA CYS A 27 -0.33 -3.01 7.38
C CYS A 27 -0.88 -3.13 8.80
N ASN A 28 -1.52 -4.26 9.07
CA ASN A 28 -1.86 -4.67 10.43
C ASN A 28 -1.13 -5.98 10.78
N GLU A 29 -1.37 -6.49 11.98
CA GLU A 29 -0.81 -7.76 12.44
C GLU A 29 -1.89 -8.85 12.43
N ASP A 30 -1.53 -10.03 11.90
CA ASP A 30 -2.37 -11.21 11.96
C ASP A 30 -2.35 -11.86 13.36
N ALA A 31 -3.14 -12.92 13.56
CA ALA A 31 -3.20 -13.64 14.84
C ALA A 31 -1.87 -14.30 15.28
N HIS A 32 -0.88 -14.37 14.38
CA HIS A 32 0.47 -14.90 14.63
C HIS A 32 1.52 -13.79 14.71
N GLY A 33 1.12 -12.52 14.69
CA GLY A 33 2.02 -11.37 14.71
C GLY A 33 2.75 -11.11 13.39
N ASN A 34 2.31 -11.69 12.27
CA ASN A 34 2.86 -11.32 10.97
C ASN A 34 2.29 -9.98 10.53
N SER A 35 3.17 -9.05 10.12
CA SER A 35 2.75 -7.88 9.37
C SER A 35 2.11 -8.32 8.04
N GLN A 36 0.84 -8.01 7.86
CA GLN A 36 0.07 -8.35 6.68
C GLN A 36 -0.46 -7.07 6.01
N PHE A 37 -0.66 -7.16 4.70
CA PHE A 37 -1.29 -6.11 3.92
C PHE A 37 -2.75 -5.91 4.36
N SER A 38 -3.16 -4.66 4.59
CA SER A 38 -4.50 -4.33 5.08
C SER A 38 -5.24 -3.35 4.17
N GLN A 39 -4.64 -2.19 3.88
CA GLN A 39 -5.30 -1.13 3.11
C GLN A 39 -4.35 -0.48 2.09
N VAL A 40 -4.94 0.06 1.04
CA VAL A 40 -4.28 0.92 0.05
C VAL A 40 -4.95 2.28 0.07
N TYR A 41 -4.13 3.32 0.12
CA TYR A 41 -4.56 4.70 0.05
C TYR A 41 -4.10 5.30 -1.28
N LEU A 42 -5.08 5.78 -2.04
CA LEU A 42 -4.89 6.56 -3.24
C LEU A 42 -5.54 7.93 -3.03
N CYS A 43 -4.94 8.98 -3.58
CA CYS A 43 -5.50 10.31 -3.52
C CYS A 43 -6.28 10.62 -4.81
N ILE A 44 -7.42 11.26 -4.61
CA ILE A 44 -8.25 11.78 -5.69
C ILE A 44 -8.14 13.30 -5.60
N ASP A 45 -8.11 13.97 -6.75
CA ASP A 45 -8.16 15.43 -6.78
C ASP A 45 -9.45 15.97 -6.11
N PRO A 46 -9.51 17.25 -5.73
CA PRO A 46 -10.71 17.82 -5.09
C PRO A 46 -11.97 17.79 -5.95
N SER A 47 -11.85 17.60 -7.28
CA SER A 47 -13.00 17.46 -8.17
C SER A 47 -13.63 16.06 -8.08
N GLY A 48 -12.89 15.08 -7.56
CA GLY A 48 -13.35 13.71 -7.37
C GLY A 48 -13.23 12.83 -8.62
N TYR A 49 -12.67 13.35 -9.72
CA TYR A 49 -12.71 12.68 -11.02
C TYR A 49 -11.41 11.95 -11.38
N SER A 50 -10.28 12.38 -10.85
CA SER A 50 -8.97 11.84 -11.25
C SER A 50 -8.13 11.47 -10.06
N LEU A 51 -7.37 10.38 -10.22
CA LEU A 51 -6.29 10.06 -9.31
C LEU A 51 -5.19 11.13 -9.42
N THR A 52 -4.55 11.42 -8.28
CA THR A 52 -3.45 12.38 -8.21
C THR A 52 -2.42 11.95 -7.16
N ASP A 53 -1.24 12.56 -7.19
CA ASP A 53 -0.22 12.33 -6.18
C ASP A 53 -0.70 12.84 -4.81
N CYS A 54 -0.52 12.03 -3.78
CA CYS A 54 -0.86 12.34 -2.42
C CYS A 54 0.10 13.39 -1.85
N PRO A 55 -0.41 14.54 -1.38
CA PRO A 55 0.45 15.54 -0.73
C PRO A 55 0.99 15.04 0.62
N VAL A 56 0.26 14.12 1.26
CA VAL A 56 0.66 13.44 2.50
C VAL A 56 0.21 11.99 2.43
N LEU A 57 1.07 11.08 2.87
CA LEU A 57 0.74 9.67 3.04
C LEU A 57 0.52 9.37 4.53
N PRO A 58 -0.34 8.39 4.87
CA PRO A 58 -0.50 7.96 6.25
C PRO A 58 0.84 7.46 6.82
N ASP A 59 1.09 7.75 8.11
CA ASP A 59 2.27 7.23 8.83
C ASP A 59 2.04 5.75 9.18
N ALA A 60 2.19 4.89 8.18
CA ALA A 60 1.96 3.47 8.31
C ALA A 60 3.24 2.72 8.70
N LYS A 61 3.15 1.88 9.72
CA LYS A 61 4.23 1.01 10.17
C LYS A 61 4.13 -0.35 9.51
N CYS A 62 4.61 -0.44 8.28
CA CYS A 62 4.74 -1.73 7.59
C CYS A 62 6.17 -2.29 7.73
N SER A 63 6.27 -3.61 7.83
CA SER A 63 7.55 -4.31 7.61
C SER A 63 7.95 -4.26 6.14
N ASN A 64 9.25 -4.38 5.84
CA ASN A 64 9.73 -4.54 4.46
C ASN A 64 9.17 -5.79 3.78
N SER A 65 8.78 -6.79 4.57
CA SER A 65 8.21 -8.05 4.10
C SER A 65 6.81 -8.23 4.70
N VAL A 66 5.80 -8.23 3.86
CA VAL A 66 4.38 -8.30 4.26
C VAL A 66 3.72 -9.55 3.73
N VAL A 67 2.77 -10.08 4.48
CA VAL A 67 1.93 -11.21 4.05
C VAL A 67 0.75 -10.68 3.24
N PHE A 68 0.46 -11.33 2.11
CA PHE A 68 -0.82 -11.14 1.42
C PHE A 68 -1.73 -12.34 1.74
N PRO A 69 -2.71 -12.17 2.65
CA PRO A 69 -3.52 -13.29 3.12
C PRO A 69 -4.48 -13.76 2.03
N SER A 70 -4.64 -15.08 1.90
CA SER A 70 -5.74 -15.69 1.16
C SER A 70 -7.06 -15.50 1.92
N PHE A 71 -8.13 -15.26 1.17
CA PHE A 71 -9.50 -15.24 1.68
C PHE A 71 -10.14 -16.62 1.57
#